data_AF-C5H9N2-F1
#
_entry.id   AF-C5H9N2-F1
#
_cell.length_a   1.000
_cell.length_b   1.000
_cell.length_c   1.000
_cell.angle_alpha   90.00
_cell.angle_beta   90.00
_cell.angle_gamma   90.00
#
_symmetry.space_group_name_H-M   'P 1'
#
loop_
_entity.id
_entity.type
_entity.pdbx_description
1 polymer ?
#
loop_
_entity_poly.entity_id
_entity_poly.type
_entity_poly.pdbx_seq_one_letter_code
_entity_poly.pdbx_strand_id
1 'polypeptide(L)'
;MERATLSPSLNQSYLLSPSRASTTRLHSFCFSRNLSPSTSSIKLQRSSSSVSSSGVSLTRCNAVLSNSSSNKDVTELADIDWDNIGFGLKPTDYMYVMKCNLGGEFSNGELQRFGNIEVSPSAGVLNYGQGLFEGMKAYRKQDGKNILLFRPEENATRMRCGAERMCMPPPTIDQFVDAVKATVLANKRWVPPPGKGSL
;
A
#
# COMPACT_ATOMS: atom_id res chain seq x y z
N MET A 1 16.34 68.21 42.96
CA MET A 1 17.39 67.20 43.20
C MET A 1 16.67 65.86 43.13
N GLU A 2 16.95 64.95 42.21
CA GLU A 2 18.11 64.78 41.32
C GLU A 2 17.67 64.13 39.98
N ARG A 3 18.50 64.15 38.93
CA ARG A 3 18.22 63.54 37.61
C ARG A 3 19.17 62.36 37.36
N ALA A 4 18.66 61.25 36.82
CA ALA A 4 19.43 60.22 36.10
C ALA A 4 18.45 59.42 35.21
N THR A 5 18.27 59.72 33.92
CA THR A 5 19.08 59.42 32.72
C THR A 5 18.71 58.11 32.00
N LEU A 6 18.58 58.23 30.67
CA LEU A 6 18.08 57.25 29.71
C LEU A 6 19.00 56.03 29.52
N SER A 7 18.35 54.91 29.13
CA SER A 7 18.69 53.80 28.19
C SER A 7 19.97 53.88 27.30
N PRO A 8 20.33 52.86 26.45
CA PRO A 8 19.72 51.53 26.20
C PRO A 8 20.74 50.36 26.07
N SER A 9 20.26 49.13 25.85
CA SER A 9 20.70 48.24 24.73
C SER A 9 20.10 46.82 24.83
N LEU A 10 19.13 46.52 23.97
CA LEU A 10 18.71 45.15 23.69
C LEU A 10 19.72 44.51 22.73
N ASN A 11 20.53 43.57 23.21
CA ASN A 11 21.37 42.75 22.37
C ASN A 11 20.52 41.65 21.71
N GLN A 12 19.87 41.99 20.60
CA GLN A 12 19.07 41.06 19.81
C GLN A 12 19.81 40.68 18.51
N SER A 13 20.83 39.85 18.68
CA SER A 13 21.68 39.31 17.61
C SER A 13 20.93 38.25 16.78
N TYR A 14 20.01 38.71 15.93
CA TYR A 14 19.45 37.89 14.85
C TYR A 14 20.55 37.54 13.84
N LEU A 15 21.12 36.34 13.95
CA LEU A 15 22.07 35.80 12.98
C LEU A 15 21.34 35.46 11.67
N LEU A 16 21.29 36.42 10.76
CA LEU A 16 20.91 36.21 9.36
C LEU A 16 21.88 35.21 8.73
N SER A 17 21.36 34.05 8.33
CA SER A 17 22.16 33.00 7.68
C SER A 17 22.64 33.46 6.30
N PRO A 18 23.92 33.25 5.91
CA PRO A 18 24.37 33.57 4.57
C PRO A 18 23.66 32.73 3.51
N SER A 19 23.12 33.39 2.48
CA SER A 19 22.54 32.71 1.33
C SER A 19 23.59 31.85 0.62
N ARG A 20 23.38 30.53 0.57
CA ARG A 20 24.32 29.60 -0.06
C ARG A 20 24.14 29.64 -1.58
N ALA A 21 25.13 30.20 -2.27
CA ALA A 21 25.13 30.35 -3.72
C ALA A 21 24.94 29.01 -4.47
N SER A 22 24.14 29.05 -5.53
CA SER A 22 23.93 27.93 -6.46
C SER A 22 25.25 27.45 -7.07
N THR A 23 25.47 26.14 -7.07
CA THR A 23 26.45 25.49 -7.95
C THR A 23 25.75 24.38 -8.71
N THR A 24 25.37 24.65 -9.96
CA THR A 24 24.85 23.66 -10.89
C THR A 24 25.97 22.74 -11.36
N ARG A 25 26.01 21.50 -10.87
CA ARG A 25 26.67 20.39 -11.58
C ARG A 25 25.62 19.39 -12.03
N LEU A 26 25.26 19.44 -13.31
CA LEU A 26 24.46 18.41 -13.95
C LEU A 26 25.30 17.15 -14.08
N HIS A 27 25.06 16.16 -13.22
CA HIS A 27 25.56 14.81 -13.44
C HIS A 27 24.65 14.10 -14.44
N SER A 28 25.16 13.87 -15.65
CA SER A 28 24.52 13.00 -16.64
C SER A 28 24.64 11.54 -16.16
N PHE A 29 23.57 10.98 -15.63
CA PHE A 29 23.50 9.56 -15.30
C PHE A 29 23.07 8.75 -16.52
N CYS A 30 24.05 8.12 -17.18
CA CYS A 30 23.80 7.19 -18.27
C CYS A 30 23.25 5.86 -17.70
N PHE A 31 21.98 5.57 -17.97
CA PHE A 31 21.26 4.44 -17.37
C PHE A 31 21.29 3.21 -18.30
N SER A 32 22.36 2.41 -18.23
CA SER A 32 22.47 1.15 -18.99
C SER A 32 21.48 0.09 -18.46
N ARG A 33 20.38 -0.12 -19.18
CA ARG A 33 19.41 -1.20 -18.89
C ARG A 33 19.89 -2.53 -19.47
N ASN A 34 20.21 -3.49 -18.59
CA ASN A 34 20.22 -4.90 -18.95
C ASN A 34 18.99 -5.58 -18.34
N LEU A 35 18.01 -5.89 -19.18
CA LEU A 35 16.80 -6.62 -18.82
C LEU A 35 16.91 -8.06 -19.32
N SER A 36 16.92 -9.03 -18.40
CA SER A 36 16.71 -10.44 -18.70
C SER A 36 15.44 -10.94 -17.98
N PRO A 37 14.43 -11.45 -18.70
CA PRO A 37 13.20 -11.95 -18.07
C PRO A 37 13.36 -13.43 -17.68
N SER A 38 13.48 -13.72 -16.38
CA SER A 38 13.37 -15.08 -15.84
C SER A 38 11.91 -15.41 -15.49
N THR A 39 11.29 -16.30 -16.27
CA THR A 39 9.93 -16.81 -16.02
C THR A 39 9.95 -18.05 -15.14
N SER A 40 9.71 -17.90 -13.84
CA SER A 40 9.64 -19.02 -12.89
C SER A 40 8.20 -19.49 -12.67
N SER A 41 7.73 -20.41 -13.51
CA SER A 41 6.40 -21.04 -13.39
C SER A 41 6.41 -22.15 -12.34
N ILE A 42 5.70 -21.96 -11.21
CA ILE A 42 5.55 -22.98 -10.17
C ILE A 42 4.56 -24.06 -10.62
N LYS A 43 4.99 -25.33 -10.66
CA LYS A 43 4.12 -26.50 -10.87
C LYS A 43 4.01 -27.30 -9.58
N LEU A 44 2.79 -27.49 -9.05
CA LEU A 44 2.54 -28.49 -8.01
C LEU A 44 2.39 -29.88 -8.65
N GLN A 45 3.15 -30.84 -8.13
CA GLN A 45 3.08 -32.24 -8.53
C GLN A 45 2.15 -32.98 -7.56
N ARG A 46 1.08 -33.60 -8.05
CA ARG A 46 0.08 -34.30 -7.23
C ARG A 46 0.37 -35.79 -7.21
N SER A 47 0.87 -36.30 -6.09
CA SER A 47 0.96 -37.74 -5.82
C SER A 47 -0.39 -38.26 -5.30
N SER A 48 -0.79 -39.44 -5.77
CA SER A 48 -2.03 -40.12 -5.39
C SER A 48 -1.71 -41.49 -4.79
N SER A 49 -2.12 -41.72 -3.56
CA SER A 49 -2.10 -43.02 -2.89
C SER A 49 -3.51 -43.57 -2.72
N SER A 50 -3.71 -44.83 -3.06
CA SER A 50 -4.95 -45.58 -2.92
C SER A 50 -4.98 -46.35 -1.60
N VAL A 51 -6.13 -46.37 -0.92
CA VAL A 51 -6.39 -47.27 0.22
C VAL A 51 -7.79 -47.86 0.10
N SER A 52 -7.92 -49.13 0.47
CA SER A 52 -9.00 -50.04 0.11
C SER A 52 -10.24 -49.96 0.99
N SER A 53 -11.33 -50.61 0.55
CA SER A 53 -12.69 -50.48 1.06
C SER A 53 -13.10 -51.44 2.19
N SER A 54 -13.95 -50.91 3.10
CA SER A 54 -15.04 -51.58 3.84
C SER A 54 -15.85 -50.51 4.62
N GLY A 55 -17.17 -50.58 4.80
CA GLY A 55 -18.16 -51.50 4.23
C GLY A 55 -19.56 -51.32 4.87
N VAL A 56 -20.57 -52.03 4.32
CA VAL A 56 -21.92 -52.31 4.88
C VAL A 56 -23.00 -51.20 4.86
N SER A 57 -24.22 -51.67 4.56
CA SER A 57 -25.57 -51.10 4.68
C SER A 57 -26.08 -50.09 3.65
N LEU A 58 -27.14 -50.53 2.95
CA LEU A 58 -27.92 -49.79 1.98
C LEU A 58 -29.21 -49.28 2.65
N THR A 59 -29.38 -47.96 2.79
CA THR A 59 -30.69 -47.38 3.13
C THR A 59 -31.15 -46.44 2.01
N ARG A 60 -32.31 -46.76 1.45
CA ARG A 60 -32.88 -46.11 0.27
C ARG A 60 -33.45 -44.74 0.62
N CYS A 61 -32.82 -43.66 0.17
CA CYS A 61 -33.37 -42.31 0.19
C CYS A 61 -33.46 -41.76 -1.25
N ASN A 62 -34.68 -41.46 -1.71
CA ASN A 62 -34.89 -40.80 -2.99
C ASN A 62 -34.51 -39.32 -2.85
N ALA A 63 -33.28 -38.95 -3.21
CA ALA A 63 -32.89 -37.55 -3.34
C ALA A 63 -33.53 -36.95 -4.61
N VAL A 64 -34.43 -35.99 -4.43
CA VAL A 64 -34.92 -35.15 -5.53
C VAL A 64 -33.75 -34.28 -6.01
N LEU A 65 -33.38 -34.42 -7.28
CA LEU A 65 -32.39 -33.58 -7.94
C LEU A 65 -32.94 -32.16 -8.14
N SER A 66 -32.84 -31.33 -7.11
CA SER A 66 -32.89 -29.87 -7.28
C SER A 66 -31.64 -29.43 -8.03
N ASN A 67 -31.74 -29.33 -9.35
CA ASN A 67 -30.63 -28.93 -10.22
C ASN A 67 -30.39 -27.41 -10.12
N SER A 68 -29.98 -26.94 -8.95
CA SER A 68 -29.50 -25.58 -8.73
C SER A 68 -28.00 -25.52 -8.98
N SER A 69 -27.62 -25.35 -10.24
CA SER A 69 -26.26 -24.97 -10.64
C SER A 69 -25.95 -23.52 -10.23
N SER A 70 -25.95 -23.26 -8.92
CA SER A 70 -25.62 -21.96 -8.34
C SER A 70 -24.11 -21.75 -8.35
N ASN A 71 -23.66 -20.73 -9.09
CA ASN A 71 -22.25 -20.31 -9.16
C ASN A 71 -21.64 -20.09 -7.76
N LYS A 72 -20.74 -20.99 -7.32
CA LYS A 72 -20.04 -20.84 -6.04
C LYS A 72 -18.98 -19.72 -6.03
N ASP A 73 -18.54 -19.25 -7.20
CA ASP A 73 -17.53 -18.17 -7.36
C ASP A 73 -18.09 -16.74 -7.13
N VAL A 74 -19.41 -16.56 -6.93
CA VAL A 74 -20.02 -15.22 -6.71
C VAL A 74 -19.91 -14.76 -5.25
N THR A 75 -19.48 -15.63 -4.33
CA THR A 75 -19.61 -15.46 -2.88
C THR A 75 -18.51 -14.62 -2.19
N GLU A 76 -17.55 -14.05 -2.93
CA GLU A 76 -16.38 -13.33 -2.37
C GLU A 76 -16.18 -11.88 -2.87
N LEU A 77 -17.22 -11.23 -3.40
CA LEU A 77 -17.19 -9.79 -3.70
C LEU A 77 -17.89 -8.98 -2.60
N ALA A 78 -17.49 -7.72 -2.44
CA ALA A 78 -18.21 -6.77 -1.58
C ALA A 78 -19.60 -6.44 -2.17
N ASP A 79 -20.56 -6.18 -1.29
CA ASP A 79 -21.92 -5.78 -1.65
C ASP A 79 -21.94 -4.30 -2.06
N ILE A 80 -21.72 -4.07 -3.35
CA ILE A 80 -21.59 -2.75 -3.97
C ILE A 80 -22.22 -2.79 -5.36
N ASP A 81 -22.89 -1.71 -5.76
CA ASP A 81 -23.20 -1.44 -7.17
C ASP A 81 -21.92 -1.11 -7.94
N TRP A 82 -21.36 -2.11 -8.61
CA TRP A 82 -20.13 -2.01 -9.41
C TRP A 82 -20.31 -1.22 -10.71
N ASP A 83 -21.54 -0.97 -11.17
CA ASP A 83 -21.79 -0.18 -12.38
C ASP A 83 -21.84 1.33 -12.08
N ASN A 84 -22.22 1.71 -10.87
CA ASN A 84 -22.27 3.10 -10.41
C ASN A 84 -21.16 3.46 -9.40
N ILE A 85 -19.98 2.84 -9.55
CA ILE A 85 -18.81 3.15 -8.69
C ILE A 85 -18.19 4.50 -9.10
N GLY A 86 -18.30 5.48 -8.21
CA GLY A 86 -17.64 6.79 -8.34
C GLY A 86 -16.25 6.82 -7.72
N PHE A 87 -15.53 7.93 -7.89
CA PHE A 87 -14.29 8.19 -7.15
C PHE A 87 -14.63 8.81 -5.79
N GLY A 88 -14.39 8.06 -4.70
CA GLY A 88 -14.63 8.51 -3.34
C GLY A 88 -14.18 7.48 -2.30
N LEU A 89 -14.05 7.90 -1.04
CA LEU A 89 -13.64 7.01 0.03
C LEU A 89 -14.72 5.96 0.32
N LYS A 90 -14.37 4.69 0.12
CA LYS A 90 -15.11 3.54 0.63
C LYS A 90 -14.19 2.80 1.62
N PRO A 91 -14.53 2.77 2.93
CA PRO A 91 -13.76 2.01 3.91
C PRO A 91 -13.67 0.54 3.51
N THR A 92 -12.46 0.03 3.32
CA THR A 92 -12.19 -1.39 3.11
C THR A 92 -12.00 -2.11 4.44
N ASP A 93 -11.76 -3.42 4.45
CA ASP A 93 -11.70 -4.20 5.70
C ASP A 93 -10.39 -4.00 6.49
N TYR A 94 -9.29 -3.76 5.77
CA TYR A 94 -7.94 -3.72 6.31
C TYR A 94 -7.10 -2.58 5.73
N MET A 95 -6.17 -2.08 6.52
CA MET A 95 -5.08 -1.18 6.13
C MET A 95 -3.74 -1.79 6.56
N TYR A 96 -2.64 -1.40 5.92
CA TYR A 96 -1.29 -1.83 6.30
C TYR A 96 -0.53 -0.68 6.95
N VAL A 97 0.13 -0.94 8.09
CA VAL A 97 0.82 0.06 8.90
C VAL A 97 2.26 -0.36 9.11
N MET A 98 3.20 0.54 8.82
CA MET A 98 4.61 0.47 9.23
C MET A 98 4.96 1.68 10.09
N LYS A 99 5.91 1.52 11.01
CA LYS A 99 6.43 2.61 11.85
C LYS A 99 7.91 2.82 11.56
N CYS A 100 8.37 4.06 11.63
CA CYS A 100 9.78 4.40 11.52
C CYS A 100 10.20 5.17 12.78
N ASN A 101 11.30 4.75 13.41
CA ASN A 101 11.85 5.43 14.58
C ASN A 101 12.73 6.61 14.14
N LEU A 102 12.90 7.60 15.02
CA LEU A 102 13.75 8.76 14.72
C LEU A 102 15.20 8.31 14.42
N GLY A 103 15.67 8.63 13.21
CA GLY A 103 17.00 8.23 12.73
C GLY A 103 17.16 6.75 12.39
N GLY A 104 16.07 5.97 12.38
CA GLY A 104 16.06 4.55 12.03
C GLY A 104 15.44 4.26 10.67
N GLU A 105 15.29 2.97 10.37
CA GLU A 105 14.58 2.46 9.19
C GLU A 105 13.11 2.15 9.52
N PHE A 106 12.31 1.80 8.51
CA PHE A 106 10.96 1.30 8.73
C PHE A 106 10.97 -0.10 9.33
N SER A 107 10.15 -0.31 10.36
CA SER A 107 9.88 -1.62 10.93
C SER A 107 9.19 -2.53 9.90
N ASN A 108 9.19 -3.84 10.18
CA ASN A 108 8.18 -4.72 9.61
C ASN A 108 6.78 -4.14 9.90
N GLY A 109 5.91 -4.16 8.89
CA GLY A 109 4.53 -3.69 9.03
C GLY A 109 3.54 -4.81 9.22
N GLU A 110 2.32 -4.41 9.58
CA GLU A 110 1.23 -5.30 9.92
C GLU A 110 -0.09 -4.88 9.24
N LEU A 111 -0.94 -5.87 8.95
CA LEU A 111 -2.32 -5.61 8.54
C LEU A 111 -3.18 -5.37 9.79
N GLN A 112 -3.82 -4.21 9.84
CA GLN A 112 -4.78 -3.82 10.87
C GLN A 112 -6.16 -3.63 10.25
N ARG A 113 -7.22 -3.65 11.07
CA ARG A 113 -8.55 -3.22 10.61
C ARG A 113 -8.50 -1.77 10.14
N PHE A 114 -9.23 -1.43 9.09
CA PHE A 114 -9.39 -0.02 8.69
C PHE A 114 -10.00 0.77 9.85
N GLY A 115 -9.40 1.92 10.18
CA GLY A 115 -9.81 2.75 11.31
C GLY A 115 -9.00 4.03 11.41
N ASN A 116 -9.27 4.81 12.46
CA ASN A 116 -8.56 6.06 12.71
C ASN A 116 -7.09 5.81 13.09
N ILE A 117 -6.21 6.72 12.66
CA ILE A 117 -4.79 6.71 13.04
C ILE A 117 -4.60 7.75 14.15
N GLU A 118 -4.09 7.31 15.30
CA GLU A 118 -3.71 8.22 16.39
C GLU A 118 -2.41 8.94 16.07
N VAL A 119 -2.41 10.27 16.20
CA VAL A 119 -1.25 11.14 15.96
C VAL A 119 -1.17 12.22 17.03
N SER A 120 0.05 12.65 17.39
CA SER A 120 0.23 13.79 18.29
C SER A 120 -0.35 15.06 17.65
N PRO A 121 -1.02 15.95 18.40
CA PRO A 121 -1.37 17.30 17.93
C PRO A 121 -0.15 18.09 17.42
N SER A 122 1.04 17.79 17.92
CA SER A 122 2.32 18.39 17.50
C SER A 122 2.98 17.70 16.29
N ALA A 123 2.31 16.79 15.61
CA ALA A 123 2.90 16.03 14.50
C ALA A 123 3.24 16.92 13.30
N GLY A 124 4.39 16.65 12.65
CA GLY A 124 4.88 17.42 11.51
C GLY A 124 3.94 17.42 10.29
N VAL A 125 3.18 16.34 10.10
CA VAL A 125 2.15 16.24 9.06
C VAL A 125 1.00 17.24 9.27
N LEU A 126 0.62 17.52 10.53
CA LEU A 126 -0.48 18.44 10.86
C LEU A 126 -0.05 19.91 10.86
N ASN A 127 1.17 20.19 11.35
CA ASN A 127 1.64 21.56 11.59
C ASN A 127 2.46 22.14 10.44
N TYR A 128 3.15 21.28 9.67
CA TYR A 128 4.11 21.70 8.64
C TYR A 128 3.92 20.97 7.30
N GLY A 129 2.85 20.17 7.16
CA GLY A 129 2.59 19.38 5.96
C GLY A 129 3.66 18.34 5.65
N GLN A 130 4.44 17.90 6.65
CA GLN A 130 5.51 16.91 6.45
C GLN A 130 4.90 15.51 6.25
N GLY A 131 4.49 15.24 5.01
CA GLY A 131 3.91 13.99 4.57
C GLY A 131 3.86 13.92 3.05
N LEU A 132 3.59 12.74 2.51
CA LEU A 132 3.40 12.48 1.08
C LEU A 132 2.45 11.29 0.90
N PHE A 133 1.95 11.11 -0.32
CA PHE A 133 1.12 9.98 -0.68
C PHE A 133 1.53 9.42 -2.04
N GLU A 134 1.06 8.21 -2.34
CA GLU A 134 1.23 7.57 -3.64
C GLU A 134 -0.11 7.12 -4.20
N GLY A 135 -0.18 6.94 -5.52
CA GLY A 135 -1.39 6.55 -6.24
C GLY A 135 -1.12 5.46 -7.27
N MET A 136 -1.73 4.30 -7.10
CA MET A 136 -1.76 3.21 -8.07
C MET A 136 -3.10 2.49 -8.01
N LYS A 137 -3.28 1.47 -8.87
CA LYS A 137 -4.53 0.73 -9.00
C LYS A 137 -4.31 -0.78 -9.07
N ALA A 138 -5.26 -1.53 -8.52
CA ALA A 138 -5.38 -2.96 -8.60
C ALA A 138 -6.52 -3.36 -9.55
N TYR A 139 -6.21 -4.22 -10.52
CA TYR A 139 -7.14 -4.66 -11.56
C TYR A 139 -7.37 -6.16 -11.47
N ARG A 140 -8.64 -6.61 -11.51
CA ARG A 140 -8.93 -8.04 -11.62
C ARG A 140 -8.78 -8.50 -13.07
N LYS A 141 -8.03 -9.56 -13.29
CA LYS A 141 -7.85 -10.18 -14.60
C LYS A 141 -9.13 -10.91 -15.04
N GLN A 142 -9.30 -11.13 -16.34
CA GLN A 142 -10.45 -11.85 -16.92
C GLN A 142 -10.68 -13.26 -16.34
N ASP A 143 -9.66 -13.89 -15.76
CA ASP A 143 -9.78 -15.17 -15.04
C ASP A 143 -10.48 -15.07 -13.68
N GLY A 144 -10.83 -13.86 -13.22
CA GLY A 144 -11.54 -13.57 -11.96
C GLY A 144 -10.70 -13.73 -10.70
N LYS A 145 -9.66 -14.57 -10.75
CA LYS A 145 -8.88 -15.05 -9.60
C LYS A 145 -7.61 -14.24 -9.37
N ASN A 146 -6.98 -13.77 -10.43
CA ASN A 146 -5.73 -13.01 -10.33
C ASN A 146 -5.98 -11.49 -10.30
N ILE A 147 -5.23 -10.81 -9.45
CA ILE A 147 -5.19 -9.34 -9.37
C ILE A 147 -3.84 -8.86 -9.91
N LEU A 148 -3.87 -7.79 -10.70
CA LEU A 148 -2.71 -7.17 -11.35
C LEU A 148 -2.44 -5.80 -10.73
N LEU A 149 -1.16 -5.52 -10.48
CA LEU A 149 -0.63 -4.21 -10.09
C LEU A 149 0.25 -3.70 -11.23
N PHE A 150 0.12 -2.42 -11.58
CA PHE A 150 0.91 -1.84 -12.68
C PHE A 150 2.14 -1.10 -12.13
N ARG A 151 3.32 -1.72 -12.28
CA ARG A 151 4.64 -1.14 -11.95
C ARG A 151 4.76 -0.54 -10.53
N PRO A 152 4.38 -1.27 -9.46
CA PRO A 152 4.43 -0.74 -8.09
C PRO A 152 5.84 -0.30 -7.64
N GLU A 153 6.90 -0.83 -8.26
CA GLU A 153 8.31 -0.47 -8.02
C GLU A 153 8.63 0.98 -8.43
N GLU A 154 7.92 1.52 -9.43
CA GLU A 154 8.08 2.89 -9.92
C GLU A 154 7.40 3.88 -8.97
N ASN A 155 6.22 3.52 -8.45
CA ASN A 155 5.56 4.25 -7.37
C ASN A 155 6.45 4.25 -6.10
N ALA A 156 7.07 3.12 -5.75
CA ALA A 156 8.01 3.05 -4.62
C ALA A 156 9.22 3.97 -4.83
N THR A 157 9.74 4.03 -6.05
CA THR A 157 10.87 4.90 -6.42
C THR A 157 10.49 6.37 -6.36
N ARG A 158 9.28 6.74 -6.81
CA ARG A 158 8.77 8.10 -6.69
C ARG A 158 8.49 8.51 -5.23
N MET A 159 7.91 7.61 -4.42
CA MET A 159 7.75 7.81 -2.98
C MET A 159 9.08 8.13 -2.30
N ARG A 160 10.14 7.36 -2.61
CA ARG A 160 11.48 7.54 -2.04
C ARG A 160 12.09 8.90 -2.41
N CYS A 161 11.94 9.34 -3.67
CA CYS A 161 12.36 10.67 -4.11
C CYS A 161 11.57 11.79 -3.39
N GLY A 162 10.26 11.60 -3.19
CA GLY A 162 9.43 12.51 -2.40
C GLY A 162 9.84 12.58 -0.92
N ALA A 163 10.18 11.44 -0.31
CA ALA A 163 10.61 11.36 1.08
C ALA A 163 11.93 12.11 1.29
N GLU A 164 12.91 11.91 0.41
CA GLU A 164 14.16 12.68 0.38
C GLU A 164 13.89 14.19 0.28
N ARG A 165 13.01 14.60 -0.63
CA ARG A 165 12.63 16.02 -0.82
C ARG A 165 11.96 16.65 0.40
N MET A 166 11.28 15.83 1.23
CA MET A 166 10.60 16.21 2.47
C MET A 166 11.42 15.93 3.73
N CYS A 167 12.69 15.54 3.58
CA CYS A 167 13.60 15.16 4.67
C CYS A 167 13.03 14.08 5.60
N MET A 168 12.33 13.09 5.03
CA MET A 168 11.80 11.92 5.72
C MET A 168 12.58 10.65 5.33
N PRO A 169 12.70 9.66 6.23
CA PRO A 169 13.18 8.34 5.85
C PRO A 169 12.19 7.70 4.83
N PRO A 170 12.68 7.06 3.75
CA PRO A 170 11.85 6.27 2.85
C PRO A 170 11.78 4.80 3.27
N PRO A 171 10.68 4.07 2.99
CA PRO A 171 10.71 2.61 2.99
C PRO A 171 11.57 2.10 1.82
N THR A 172 12.04 0.86 1.90
CA THR A 172 12.67 0.20 0.74
C THR A 172 11.64 -0.05 -0.37
N ILE A 173 12.11 -0.31 -1.60
CA ILE A 173 11.21 -0.66 -2.71
C ILE A 173 10.40 -1.91 -2.34
N ASP A 174 11.05 -2.92 -1.80
CA ASP A 174 10.42 -4.20 -1.44
C ASP A 174 9.41 -4.04 -0.32
N GLN A 175 9.74 -3.29 0.75
CA GLN A 175 8.79 -2.96 1.83
C GLN A 175 7.52 -2.32 1.30
N PHE A 176 7.64 -1.35 0.39
CA PHE A 176 6.47 -0.69 -0.22
C PHE A 176 5.67 -1.65 -1.11
N VAL A 177 6.36 -2.41 -1.98
CA VAL A 177 5.71 -3.34 -2.91
C VAL A 177 4.97 -4.46 -2.16
N ASP A 178 5.56 -4.99 -1.09
CA ASP A 178 4.94 -6.04 -0.28
C ASP A 178 3.81 -5.51 0.62
N ALA A 179 3.93 -4.29 1.15
CA ALA A 179 2.83 -3.58 1.81
C ALA A 179 1.60 -3.44 0.89
N VAL A 180 1.82 -3.04 -0.37
CA VAL A 180 0.74 -2.93 -1.38
C VAL A 180 0.14 -4.30 -1.67
N LYS A 181 0.95 -5.33 -1.95
CA LYS A 181 0.46 -6.70 -2.19
C LYS A 181 -0.37 -7.22 -1.01
N ALA A 182 0.13 -7.07 0.22
CA ALA A 182 -0.58 -7.50 1.43
C ALA A 182 -1.93 -6.79 1.59
N THR A 183 -1.96 -5.46 1.40
CA THR A 183 -3.19 -4.65 1.47
C THR A 183 -4.22 -5.08 0.42
N VAL A 184 -3.78 -5.31 -0.82
CA VAL A 184 -4.66 -5.69 -1.93
C VAL A 184 -5.20 -7.11 -1.79
N LEU A 185 -4.38 -8.05 -1.29
CA LEU A 185 -4.81 -9.42 -1.00
C LEU A 185 -5.80 -9.47 0.18
N ALA A 186 -5.54 -8.71 1.25
CA ALA A 186 -6.43 -8.62 2.40
C ALA A 186 -7.80 -8.02 2.03
N ASN A 187 -7.82 -7.07 1.08
CA ASN A 187 -9.02 -6.41 0.58
C ASN A 187 -9.50 -6.96 -0.78
N LYS A 188 -9.13 -8.20 -1.16
CA LYS A 188 -9.42 -8.78 -2.49
C LYS A 188 -10.89 -8.70 -2.93
N ARG A 189 -11.85 -8.66 -1.98
CA ARG A 189 -13.30 -8.57 -2.25
C ARG A 189 -13.75 -7.18 -2.72
N TRP A 190 -12.96 -6.15 -2.45
CA TRP A 190 -13.19 -4.76 -2.84
C TRP A 190 -12.65 -4.44 -4.24
N VAL A 191 -11.81 -5.30 -4.82
CA VAL A 191 -11.33 -5.12 -6.20
C VAL A 191 -12.47 -5.44 -7.17
N PRO A 192 -12.88 -4.52 -8.07
CA PRO A 192 -14.00 -4.75 -8.97
C PRO A 192 -13.90 -6.03 -9.80
N PRO A 193 -15.03 -6.64 -10.19
CA PRO A 193 -15.03 -7.73 -11.16
C PRO A 193 -14.54 -7.24 -12.55
N PRO A 194 -14.11 -8.15 -13.44
CA PRO A 194 -13.46 -7.76 -14.68
C PRO A 194 -14.40 -6.93 -15.57
N GLY A 195 -13.92 -5.80 -16.08
CA GLY A 195 -14.73 -4.87 -16.87
C GLY A 195 -15.57 -3.87 -16.07
N LYS A 196 -15.60 -3.95 -14.73
CA LYS A 196 -16.30 -2.97 -13.84
C LYS A 196 -15.35 -1.99 -13.12
N GLY A 197 -14.13 -1.81 -13.62
CA GLY A 197 -13.17 -0.83 -13.11
C GLY A 197 -11.95 -1.40 -12.36
N SER A 198 -11.50 -0.67 -11.35
CA SER A 198 -10.27 -0.91 -10.57
C SER A 198 -10.44 -0.42 -9.13
N LEU A 199 -9.76 -1.05 -8.17
CA LEU A 199 -9.49 -0.48 -6.85
C LEU A 199 -8.29 0.48 -6.95
#